data_AF-A0ABC8QUA5-F1
#
_entry.id   AF-A0ABC8QUA5-F1
#
_cell.length_a   1.000
_cell.length_b   1.000
_cell.length_c   1.000
_cell.angle_alpha   90.00
_cell.angle_beta   90.00
_cell.angle_gamma   90.00
#
_symmetry.space_group_name_H-M   'P 1'
#
loop_
_entity.id
_entity.type
_entity.pdbx_description
1 polymer ?
#
loop_
_entity_poly.entity_id
_entity_poly.type
_entity_poly.pdbx_seq_one_letter_code
_entity_poly.pdbx_strand_id
1 'polypeptide(L)'
;MVILDLGRLPEARYLGDSGEQYLRDTEVSMKELEFAQNAIGEFGADNRAGITGTLHRISAIRSRKGEITGLTCRVGRAVRGSIDMVRDLLDFGKSILFVGR
;
A
#
# COMPACT_ATOMS: atom_id res chain seq x y z
N MET A 1 2.19 2.00 7.98
CA MET A 1 2.63 1.31 6.75
C MET A 1 3.67 0.28 7.13
N VAL A 2 3.65 -0.87 6.47
CA VAL A 2 4.63 -1.93 6.69
C VAL A 2 5.62 -1.90 5.53
N ILE A 3 6.91 -1.98 5.85
CA ILE A 3 8.02 -1.92 4.90
C ILE A 3 8.85 -3.19 5.06
N LEU A 4 9.09 -3.85 3.92
CA LEU A 4 9.89 -5.06 3.82
C LEU A 4 10.97 -4.79 2.77
N ASP A 5 12.18 -4.48 3.20
CA ASP A 5 13.32 -4.23 2.30
C ASP A 5 14.35 -5.35 2.46
N LEU A 6 14.79 -5.95 1.35
CA LEU A 6 15.75 -7.05 1.34
C LEU A 6 17.02 -6.70 2.15
N GLY A 7 17.39 -7.55 3.10
CA GLY A 7 18.56 -7.35 3.96
C GLY A 7 18.39 -6.26 5.02
N ARG A 8 17.16 -5.81 5.30
CA ARG A 8 16.83 -4.89 6.39
C ARG A 8 15.85 -5.53 7.36
N LEU A 9 15.81 -5.00 8.59
CA LEU A 9 14.76 -5.36 9.53
C LEU A 9 13.42 -4.82 9.01
N PRO A 10 12.34 -5.62 9.06
CA PRO A 10 11.02 -5.16 8.63
C PRO A 10 10.47 -4.12 9.61
N GLU A 11 9.84 -3.09 9.09
CA GLU A 11 9.39 -1.93 9.87
C GLU A 11 7.89 -1.67 9.71
N ALA A 12 7.25 -1.26 10.80
CA ALA A 12 5.97 -0.58 10.78
C ALA A 12 6.17 0.90 11.10
N ARG A 13 5.62 1.78 10.24
CA ARG A 13 5.62 3.22 10.44
C ARG A 13 4.21 3.71 10.67
N TYR A 14 3.95 4.33 11.81
CA TYR A 14 2.64 4.86 12.17
C TYR A 14 2.57 6.36 11.88
N LEU A 15 1.37 6.85 11.58
CA LEU A 15 1.15 8.30 11.50
C LEU A 15 1.08 8.87 12.93
N GLY A 16 1.80 9.96 13.19
CA GLY A 16 1.85 10.61 14.51
C GLY A 16 3.09 10.20 15.32
N ASP A 17 2.99 10.34 16.65
CA ASP A 17 4.16 10.27 17.56
C ASP A 17 4.71 8.86 17.76
N SER A 18 4.01 7.81 17.30
CA SER A 18 4.45 6.42 17.47
C SER A 18 5.62 6.02 16.56
N GLY A 19 5.95 6.84 15.54
CA GLY A 19 7.17 6.69 14.74
C GLY A 19 7.34 5.36 13.99
N GLU A 20 8.60 4.97 13.79
CA GLU A 20 9.02 3.74 13.12
C GLU A 20 9.35 2.67 14.16
N GLN A 21 8.87 1.44 13.95
CA GLN A 21 9.06 0.31 14.85
C GLN A 21 9.45 -0.93 14.07
N TYR A 22 10.50 -1.63 14.50
CA TYR A 22 10.85 -2.93 13.93
C TYR A 22 9.83 -4.00 14.33
N LEU A 23 9.42 -4.81 13.36
CA LEU A 23 8.45 -5.90 13.55
C LEU A 23 9.11 -7.18 14.08
N ARG A 24 10.40 -7.37 13.76
CA ARG A 24 11.26 -8.45 14.26
C ARG A 24 12.73 -8.04 14.17
N ASP A 25 13.59 -8.81 14.83
CA ASP A 25 15.04 -8.65 14.97
C ASP A 25 15.85 -9.41 13.90
N THR A 26 15.19 -9.91 12.87
CA THR A 26 15.78 -10.67 11.78
C THR A 26 15.48 -9.98 10.45
N GLU A 27 16.43 -10.04 9.53
CA GLU A 27 16.33 -9.36 8.24
C GLU A 27 15.29 -10.00 7.31
N VAL A 28 14.73 -9.20 6.41
CA VAL A 28 13.89 -9.65 5.31
C VAL A 28 14.73 -10.40 4.29
N SER A 29 14.36 -11.64 4.03
CA SER A 29 14.99 -12.52 3.06
C SER A 29 14.30 -12.45 1.70
N MET A 30 15.01 -12.88 0.65
CA MET A 30 14.43 -12.97 -0.71
C MET A 30 13.21 -13.90 -0.75
N LYS A 31 13.27 -15.02 -0.01
CA LYS A 31 12.15 -15.98 0.07
C LYS A 31 10.88 -15.36 0.64
N GLU A 32 11.00 -14.44 1.59
CA GLU A 32 9.84 -13.74 2.15
C GLU A 32 9.23 -12.75 1.15
N LEU A 33 10.07 -12.05 0.38
CA LEU A 33 9.60 -11.17 -0.69
C LEU A 33 8.90 -11.95 -1.80
N GLU A 34 9.45 -13.09 -2.20
CA GLU A 34 8.83 -14.01 -3.17
C GLU A 34 7.49 -14.56 -2.65
N PHE A 35 7.46 -14.98 -1.38
CA PHE A 35 6.23 -15.44 -0.74
C PHE A 35 5.15 -14.34 -0.73
N ALA A 36 5.53 -13.11 -0.33
CA ALA A 36 4.62 -11.98 -0.34
C ALA A 36 4.13 -11.64 -1.76
N GLN A 37 5.03 -11.62 -2.74
CA GLN A 37 4.66 -11.40 -4.15
C GLN A 37 3.62 -12.40 -4.62
N ASN A 38 3.83 -13.70 -4.35
CA ASN A 38 2.89 -14.75 -4.75
C ASN A 38 1.52 -14.62 -4.07
N ALA A 39 1.48 -14.14 -2.83
CA ALA A 39 0.22 -13.88 -2.12
C ALA A 39 -0.53 -12.65 -2.63
N ILE A 40 0.20 -11.63 -3.11
CA ILE A 40 -0.38 -10.38 -3.62
C ILE A 40 -0.87 -10.56 -5.07
N GLY A 41 -0.14 -11.33 -5.87
CA GLY A 41 -0.39 -11.52 -7.30
C GLY A 41 0.37 -10.52 -8.17
N GLU A 42 -0.23 -10.14 -9.30
CA GLU A 42 0.44 -9.29 -10.28
C GLU A 42 0.51 -7.83 -9.86
N PHE A 43 1.66 -7.21 -10.14
CA PHE A 43 1.86 -5.78 -10.03
C PHE A 43 1.66 -5.13 -11.40
N GLY A 44 0.98 -3.99 -11.44
CA GLY A 44 0.83 -3.19 -12.65
C GLY A 44 2.16 -2.56 -13.09
N ALA A 45 2.13 -1.90 -14.26
CA ALA A 45 3.30 -1.24 -14.85
C ALA A 45 3.90 -0.12 -13.97
N ASP A 46 3.13 0.42 -13.02
CA ASP A 46 3.59 1.40 -12.04
C ASP A 46 4.19 0.77 -10.76
N ASN A 47 4.43 -0.55 -10.77
CA ASN A 47 4.87 -1.36 -9.64
C ASN A 47 3.93 -1.31 -8.43
N ARG A 48 2.62 -1.20 -8.66
CA ARG A 48 1.62 -1.25 -7.59
C ARG A 48 0.63 -2.40 -7.75
N ALA A 49 0.12 -2.84 -6.61
CA ALA A 49 -0.94 -3.82 -6.48
C ALA A 49 -1.88 -3.43 -5.32
N GLY A 50 -3.08 -3.99 -5.32
CA GLY A 50 -4.03 -3.91 -4.21
C GLY A 50 -4.46 -5.29 -3.77
N ILE A 51 -4.95 -5.41 -2.53
CA ILE A 51 -5.61 -6.65 -2.10
C ILE A 51 -7.11 -6.46 -2.32
N THR A 52 -7.68 -7.26 -3.24
CA THR A 52 -9.09 -7.21 -3.62
C THR A 52 -10.01 -7.23 -2.39
N GLY A 53 -11.00 -6.34 -2.37
CA GLY A 53 -11.94 -6.23 -1.25
C GLY A 53 -11.40 -5.48 -0.03
N THR A 54 -10.21 -4.88 -0.11
CA THR A 54 -9.62 -4.10 0.98
C THR A 54 -9.07 -2.76 0.50
N LEU A 55 -8.75 -1.87 1.42
CA LEU A 55 -8.06 -0.60 1.13
C LEU A 55 -6.52 -0.72 1.16
N HIS A 56 -5.99 -1.94 1.09
CA HIS A 56 -4.54 -2.14 1.05
C HIS A 56 -4.00 -1.74 -0.32
N ARG A 57 -2.94 -0.93 -0.31
CA ARG A 57 -2.14 -0.61 -1.48
C ARG A 57 -0.70 -0.99 -1.21
N ILE A 58 -0.13 -1.75 -2.13
CA ILE A 58 1.23 -2.28 -2.03
C ILE A 58 2.03 -1.75 -3.21
N SER A 59 3.21 -1.18 -2.93
CA SER A 59 4.18 -0.77 -3.94
C SER A 59 5.42 -1.64 -3.85
N ALA A 60 5.93 -2.08 -4.99
CA ALA A 60 7.17 -2.83 -5.10
C ALA A 60 8.32 -1.92 -5.55
N ILE A 61 9.51 -2.16 -4.98
CA ILE A 61 10.78 -1.68 -5.49
C ILE A 61 11.43 -2.86 -6.21
N ARG A 62 11.93 -2.63 -7.42
CA ARG A 62 12.56 -3.66 -8.24
C ARG A 62 14.03 -3.35 -8.49
N SER A 63 14.84 -4.40 -8.55
CA SER A 63 16.21 -4.31 -9.05
C SER A 63 16.22 -4.03 -10.55
N ARG A 64 17.41 -3.71 -11.10
CA ARG A 64 17.59 -3.57 -12.56
C ARG A 64 17.29 -4.85 -13.34
N LYS A 65 17.30 -6.01 -12.67
CA LYS A 65 16.95 -7.31 -13.25
C LYS A 65 15.44 -7.60 -13.17
N GLY A 66 14.64 -6.69 -12.58
CA GLY A 66 13.19 -6.82 -12.45
C GLY A 66 12.72 -7.56 -11.19
N GLU A 67 13.63 -8.09 -10.38
CA GLU A 67 13.31 -8.79 -9.13
C GLU A 67 12.81 -7.81 -8.07
N ILE A 68 11.79 -8.20 -7.28
CA ILE A 68 11.31 -7.39 -6.16
C ILE A 68 12.36 -7.43 -5.04
N THR A 69 12.87 -6.25 -4.68
CA THR A 69 13.84 -6.08 -3.58
C THR A 69 13.25 -5.34 -2.39
N GLY A 70 12.03 -4.83 -2.52
CA GLY A 70 11.32 -4.22 -1.41
C GLY A 70 9.82 -4.11 -1.66
N LEU A 71 9.04 -4.14 -0.58
CA LEU A 71 7.59 -3.99 -0.58
C LEU A 71 7.19 -2.96 0.47
N THR A 72 6.28 -2.05 0.11
CA THR A 72 5.63 -1.16 1.07
C THR A 72 4.13 -1.35 1.02
N CYS A 73 3.55 -1.82 2.12
CA CYS A 73 2.11 -1.98 2.30
C CYS A 73 1.53 -0.81 3.11
N ARG A 74 0.47 -0.19 2.58
CA ARG A 74 -0.27 0.89 3.22
C ARG A 74 -1.74 0.53 3.24
N VAL A 75 -2.44 0.92 4.30
CA VAL A 75 -3.89 0.76 4.42
C VAL A 75 -4.53 2.12 4.31
N GLY A 76 -5.40 2.31 3.32
CA GLY A 76 -6.24 3.49 3.25
C GLY A 76 -7.26 3.51 4.39
N ARG A 77 -7.61 4.70 4.87
CA ARG A 77 -8.71 4.88 5.82
C ARG A 77 -9.98 5.25 5.05
N ALA A 78 -11.06 4.50 5.26
CA ALA A 78 -12.37 4.91 4.78
C ALA A 78 -12.88 6.09 5.62
N VAL A 79 -13.29 7.18 4.95
CA VAL A 79 -14.01 8.28 5.61
C VAL A 79 -15.50 7.98 5.46
N ARG A 80 -16.18 7.78 6.59
CA ARG A 80 -17.63 7.53 6.65
C ARG A 80 -18.37 8.83 6.97
N GLY A 81 -19.63 8.94 6.55
CA GLY A 81 -20.48 10.10 6.85
C GLY A 81 -20.23 11.32 5.96
N SER A 82 -19.43 11.20 4.91
CA SER A 82 -19.16 12.30 3.97
C SER A 82 -20.01 12.27 2.70
N ILE A 83 -20.84 11.24 2.52
CA ILE A 83 -21.66 11.07 1.32
C ILE A 83 -22.72 12.17 1.20
N ASP A 84 -23.25 12.66 2.33
CA ASP A 84 -24.28 13.70 2.35
C ASP A 84 -23.78 15.01 1.75
N MET A 85 -22.48 15.31 1.90
CA MET A 85 -21.86 16.53 1.35
C MET A 85 -21.73 16.54 -0.17
N VAL A 86 -21.88 15.38 -0.82
CA VAL A 86 -21.73 15.25 -2.27
C VAL A 86 -22.97 14.62 -2.91
N ARG A 87 -24.05 14.46 -2.14
CA ARG A 87 -25.25 13.75 -2.60
C ARG A 87 -25.97 14.50 -3.72
N ASP A 88 -26.11 15.81 -3.56
CA ASP A 88 -26.66 16.72 -4.55
C ASP A 88 -25.87 16.73 -5.86
N LEU A 89 -24.54 16.65 -5.78
CA LEU A 89 -23.64 16.54 -6.94
C LEU A 89 -23.82 15.21 -7.68
N LEU A 90 -24.03 14.10 -6.97
CA LEU A 90 -24.30 12.79 -7.57
C LEU A 90 -25.66 12.78 -8.29
N ASP A 91 -26.66 13.42 -7.70
CA ASP A 91 -28.02 13.49 -8.26
C ASP A 91 -28.09 14.46 -9.48
N PHE A 92 -27.07 15.31 -9.69
CA PHE A 92 -26.99 16.27 -10.80
C PHE A 92 -26.71 15.63 -12.18
N GLY A 93 -26.33 14.34 -12.21
CA GLY A 93 -26.18 13.56 -13.46
C GLY A 93 -25.05 14.01 -14.41
N LYS A 94 -24.12 14.85 -13.94
CA LYS A 94 -22.97 15.33 -14.71
C LYS A 94 -21.68 14.64 -14.28
N SER A 95 -20.64 14.73 -15.10
CA SER A 95 -19.31 14.25 -14.75
C SER A 95 -18.76 15.00 -13.53
N ILE A 96 -18.21 14.25 -12.56
CA ILE A 96 -17.61 14.77 -11.32
C ILE A 96 -16.11 14.48 -11.33
N LEU A 97 -15.29 15.50 -11.05
CA LEU A 97 -13.84 15.37 -10.86
C LEU A 97 -13.50 15.51 -9.38
N PHE A 98 -12.89 14.48 -8.79
CA PHE A 98 -12.35 14.54 -7.44
C PHE A 98 -10.89 14.99 -7.49
N VAL A 99 -10.60 16.18 -6.94
CA VAL A 99 -9.23 16.70 -6.79
C VAL A 99 -8.89 16.71 -5.30
N GLY A 100 -7.95 15.84 -4.90
CA GLY A 100 -7.34 15.87 -3.58
C GLY A 100 -6.21 16.90 -3.52
N ARG A 101 -5.88 17.36 -2.31
CA ARG A 101 -4.71 18.22 -2.07
C ARG A 101 -3.45 17.40 -1.88
#